data_AF-W2CZC6-F1
#
_entry.id   AF-W2CZC6-F1
#
_cell.length_a   1.000
_cell.length_b   1.000
_cell.length_c   1.000
_cell.angle_alpha   90.00
_cell.angle_beta   90.00
_cell.angle_gamma   90.00
#
_symmetry.space_group_name_H-M   'P 1'
#
loop_
_entity.id
_entity.type
_entity.pdbx_description
1 polymer ?
#
loop_
_entity_poly.entity_id
_entity_poly.type
_entity_poly.pdbx_seq_one_letter_code
_entity_poly.pdbx_strand_id
1 'polypeptide(L)'
;MEDATKRCPYCGEEILAVAKKCKHCGEWLDENAQVSEPQLTSVPEPVCEPTPEPKKDPVDEREEATSTAEPVRRPGFFEYYFIDLFIRRYADFKGKTSRQQFWMGGLCFVLLLLTLFCIDLATGLMFVCTLVGTLALTVPFVAAAIRRLHDTGRSGWWFLIQYVPVVGPIWLLVLLCQKGETRDDQRPAFQLPTDAIAAAAMVLIVGVSIIWVSIGSNEYKRTKRAVYEEAYRSMAEAANAEKEANDDPNAIPDEVVDVANACSYYDNDRSLTANDFTLIARYNDAGRHCAYYTQKEYQVVLYQYNLENRKVRVIDLNKTAITPKKEGQMEISPVIFEVSQIVVKGDNFYIVGSTNANAGGYVAYLVSYDTGYESFECLDYGIDIRLINNNRQAVVTHAKMIKEAECYADCEFKTWDVTVNLP
;
A
#
# COMPACT_ATOMS: atom_id res chain seq x y z
N MET A 1 20.71 -27.41 -79.65
CA MET A 1 21.92 -26.82 -79.05
C MET A 1 22.36 -27.82 -78.01
N GLU A 2 23.40 -28.58 -78.31
CA GLU A 2 23.97 -29.54 -77.36
C GLU A 2 24.71 -28.73 -76.30
N ASP A 3 24.25 -28.79 -75.05
CA ASP A 3 24.86 -28.05 -73.96
C ASP A 3 26.27 -28.62 -73.69
N ALA A 4 27.29 -27.76 -73.76
CA ALA A 4 28.66 -28.16 -73.52
C ALA A 4 28.84 -28.73 -72.09
N THR A 5 29.46 -29.90 -71.98
CA THR A 5 29.78 -30.56 -70.71
C THR A 5 31.29 -30.56 -70.44
N LYS A 6 31.67 -30.60 -69.16
CA LYS A 6 33.05 -30.77 -68.66
C LYS A 6 33.08 -31.88 -67.61
N ARG A 7 34.24 -32.50 -67.37
CA ARG A 7 34.38 -33.50 -66.30
C ARG A 7 34.78 -32.85 -64.98
N CYS A 8 34.24 -33.36 -63.88
CA CYS A 8 34.61 -32.90 -62.54
C CYS A 8 36.04 -33.37 -62.20
N PRO A 9 36.95 -32.47 -61.78
CA PRO A 9 38.33 -32.82 -61.41
C PRO A 9 38.44 -33.67 -60.14
N TYR A 10 37.39 -33.73 -59.31
CA TYR A 10 37.41 -34.49 -58.05
C TYR A 10 36.83 -35.91 -58.17
N CYS A 11 35.77 -36.10 -58.98
CA CYS A 11 35.12 -37.41 -59.11
C CYS A 11 35.10 -37.99 -60.53
N GLY A 12 35.49 -37.23 -61.55
CA GLY A 12 35.58 -37.70 -62.94
C GLY A 12 34.26 -37.76 -63.73
N GLU A 13 33.12 -37.51 -63.09
CA GLU A 13 31.79 -37.53 -63.70
C GLU A 13 31.53 -36.32 -64.62
N GLU A 14 30.68 -36.49 -65.64
CA GLU A 14 30.31 -35.43 -66.59
C GLU A 14 29.26 -34.48 -66.00
N ILE A 15 29.56 -33.17 -66.07
CA ILE A 15 28.73 -32.08 -65.56
C ILE A 15 28.59 -30.99 -66.62
N LEU A 16 27.57 -30.13 -66.50
CA LEU A 16 27.41 -28.98 -67.38
C LEU A 16 28.61 -28.02 -67.26
N ALA A 17 29.08 -27.45 -68.38
CA ALA A 17 30.26 -26.57 -68.38
C ALA A 17 30.12 -25.36 -67.44
N VAL A 18 28.89 -24.86 -67.28
CA VAL A 18 28.54 -23.69 -66.44
C VAL A 18 28.35 -24.05 -64.94
N ALA A 19 28.44 -25.33 -64.56
CA ALA A 19 28.19 -25.75 -63.18
C ALA A 19 29.30 -25.25 -62.24
N LYS A 20 28.89 -24.50 -61.20
CA LYS A 20 29.76 -24.03 -60.09
C LYS A 20 29.94 -25.06 -58.98
N LYS A 21 29.08 -26.09 -58.93
CA LYS A 21 29.11 -27.14 -57.91
C LYS A 21 28.77 -28.49 -58.54
N CYS A 22 29.54 -29.53 -58.20
CA CYS A 22 29.32 -30.86 -58.74
C CYS A 22 28.08 -31.51 -58.09
N LYS A 23 27.14 -32.01 -58.91
CA LYS A 23 25.95 -32.72 -58.42
C LYS A 23 26.29 -34.09 -57.80
N HIS A 24 27.40 -34.71 -58.21
CA HIS A 24 27.75 -36.07 -57.79
C HIS A 24 28.56 -36.10 -56.49
N CYS A 25 29.61 -35.28 -56.36
CA CYS A 25 30.44 -35.25 -55.14
C CYS A 25 30.13 -34.09 -54.19
N GLY A 26 29.40 -33.06 -54.65
CA GLY A 26 29.08 -31.89 -53.82
C GLY A 26 30.18 -30.84 -53.69
N GLU A 27 31.32 -31.02 -54.36
CA GLU A 27 32.45 -30.08 -54.28
C GLU A 27 32.26 -28.85 -55.19
N TRP A 28 32.82 -27.71 -54.77
CA TRP A 28 32.77 -26.45 -55.52
C TRP A 28 33.88 -26.38 -56.56
N LEU A 29 33.56 -25.85 -57.74
CA LEU A 29 34.44 -25.80 -58.91
C LEU A 29 34.80 -24.34 -59.21
N ASP A 30 35.67 -23.77 -58.39
CA ASP A 30 36.12 -22.39 -58.54
C ASP A 30 37.25 -22.29 -59.59
N GLU A 31 37.21 -21.23 -60.38
CA GLU A 31 37.88 -21.10 -61.69
C GLU A 31 39.38 -20.73 -61.62
N ASN A 32 40.03 -20.84 -60.45
CA ASN A 32 41.43 -20.43 -60.27
C ASN A 32 42.21 -21.28 -59.25
N ALA A 33 42.55 -22.52 -59.60
CA ALA A 33 43.68 -23.23 -59.02
C ALA A 33 44.31 -24.17 -60.05
N GLN A 34 45.52 -23.84 -60.52
CA GLN A 34 46.31 -24.70 -61.40
C GLN A 34 47.12 -25.75 -60.62
N VAL A 35 46.87 -27.00 -61.01
CA VAL A 35 47.67 -28.24 -61.08
C VAL A 35 49.16 -28.19 -60.68
N SER A 36 49.60 -29.22 -59.94
CA SER A 36 50.82 -29.99 -60.28
C SER A 36 50.71 -31.46 -59.83
N GLU A 37 50.78 -32.36 -60.81
CA GLU A 37 51.08 -33.81 -60.72
C GLU A 37 52.57 -33.99 -61.14
N PRO A 38 53.31 -35.12 -60.88
CA PRO A 38 52.97 -36.42 -61.47
C PRO A 38 53.45 -37.74 -60.77
N GLN A 39 52.78 -38.85 -61.16
CA GLN A 39 53.28 -40.19 -61.56
C GLN A 39 53.57 -41.37 -60.59
N LEU A 40 52.72 -42.41 -60.75
CA LEU A 40 52.92 -43.83 -61.16
C LEU A 40 54.01 -44.75 -60.53
N THR A 41 53.55 -45.97 -60.19
CA THR A 41 54.18 -47.13 -59.51
C THR A 41 55.13 -48.04 -60.34
N SER A 42 56.19 -48.62 -59.71
CA SER A 42 56.63 -50.04 -59.87
C SER A 42 57.82 -50.49 -58.95
N VAL A 43 57.54 -51.37 -57.96
CA VAL A 43 58.17 -52.64 -57.43
C VAL A 43 59.57 -53.10 -57.97
N PRO A 44 60.44 -53.93 -57.29
CA PRO A 44 60.97 -54.05 -55.89
C PRO A 44 62.52 -54.36 -55.73
N GLU A 45 63.01 -54.44 -54.47
CA GLU A 45 64.06 -55.38 -53.92
C GLU A 45 65.61 -55.07 -53.99
N PRO A 46 66.51 -55.75 -53.20
CA PRO A 46 67.42 -55.11 -52.21
C PRO A 46 68.95 -55.42 -52.37
N VAL A 47 69.79 -55.05 -51.37
CA VAL A 47 71.07 -55.69 -50.89
C VAL A 47 72.37 -54.82 -50.84
N CYS A 48 72.93 -54.73 -49.60
CA CYS A 48 74.31 -54.66 -49.03
C CYS A 48 75.47 -53.69 -49.45
N GLU A 49 75.98 -53.00 -48.40
CA GLU A 49 77.38 -52.74 -47.92
C GLU A 49 78.46 -52.05 -48.79
N PRO A 50 79.33 -51.16 -48.23
CA PRO A 50 80.39 -51.54 -47.26
C PRO A 50 80.80 -50.51 -46.14
N THR A 51 81.54 -50.97 -45.12
CA THR A 51 82.23 -50.20 -44.03
C THR A 51 83.72 -49.93 -44.38
N PRO A 52 84.38 -48.82 -43.95
CA PRO A 52 85.11 -48.77 -42.66
C PRO A 52 85.09 -47.41 -41.88
N GLU A 53 85.31 -47.51 -40.56
CA GLU A 53 85.37 -46.56 -39.41
C GLU A 53 86.49 -45.45 -39.40
N PRO A 54 86.67 -44.58 -38.35
CA PRO A 54 85.81 -44.05 -37.26
C PRO A 54 85.98 -42.53 -36.92
N LYS A 55 85.03 -41.92 -36.16
CA LYS A 55 85.27 -41.08 -34.95
C LYS A 55 83.98 -40.58 -34.24
N LYS A 56 83.64 -41.24 -33.12
CA LYS A 56 83.09 -40.80 -31.80
C LYS A 56 81.78 -39.97 -31.69
N ASP A 57 80.67 -40.71 -31.47
CA ASP A 57 79.51 -40.63 -30.52
C ASP A 57 79.07 -39.31 -29.83
N PRO A 58 77.80 -39.15 -29.33
CA PRO A 58 76.57 -39.98 -29.45
C PRO A 58 75.28 -39.17 -29.77
N VAL A 59 74.35 -39.70 -30.58
CA VAL A 59 72.91 -39.34 -30.48
C VAL A 59 72.06 -40.60 -30.72
N ASP A 60 71.22 -40.88 -29.73
CA ASP A 60 70.31 -42.01 -29.60
C ASP A 60 69.15 -41.89 -30.63
N GLU A 61 69.06 -42.83 -31.56
CA GLU A 61 67.88 -43.05 -32.41
C GLU A 61 66.85 -43.87 -31.63
N ARG A 62 65.80 -43.22 -31.11
CA ARG A 62 64.48 -43.85 -31.04
C ARG A 62 63.34 -42.85 -30.91
N GLU A 63 62.39 -43.02 -31.84
CA GLU A 63 61.01 -42.53 -31.82
C GLU A 63 60.76 -41.08 -32.25
N GLU A 64 61.10 -40.80 -33.52
CA GLU A 64 60.13 -40.10 -34.40
C GLU A 64 58.88 -40.99 -34.56
N ALA A 65 58.00 -40.92 -33.56
CA ALA A 65 56.57 -41.01 -33.78
C ALA A 65 56.02 -39.60 -33.64
N THR A 66 56.10 -38.83 -34.72
CA THR A 66 55.45 -37.53 -34.86
C THR A 66 53.94 -37.73 -34.75
N SER A 67 53.44 -37.72 -33.52
CA SER A 67 52.04 -37.50 -33.19
C SER A 67 51.71 -36.08 -33.64
N THR A 68 51.01 -35.97 -34.77
CA THR A 68 50.20 -34.79 -35.14
C THR A 68 49.12 -34.59 -34.07
N ALA A 69 49.51 -34.06 -32.91
CA ALA A 69 48.58 -33.56 -31.90
C ALA A 69 48.64 -32.04 -31.99
N GLU A 70 47.59 -31.44 -32.56
CA GLU A 70 47.33 -30.00 -32.41
C GLU A 70 47.43 -29.62 -30.93
N PRO A 71 47.98 -28.44 -30.58
CA PRO A 71 48.05 -28.02 -29.19
C PRO A 71 46.63 -27.94 -28.60
N VAL A 72 46.33 -28.84 -27.65
CA VAL A 72 45.04 -28.87 -26.94
C VAL A 72 44.82 -27.52 -26.26
N ARG A 73 43.94 -26.68 -26.81
CA ARG A 73 43.53 -25.41 -26.20
C ARG A 73 42.94 -25.68 -24.82
N ARG A 74 43.57 -25.14 -23.76
CA ARG A 74 43.02 -25.19 -22.41
C ARG A 74 41.90 -24.15 -22.28
N PRO A 75 40.66 -24.51 -21.91
CA PRO A 75 39.60 -23.55 -21.70
C PRO A 75 39.88 -22.69 -20.46
N GLY A 76 39.40 -21.44 -20.46
CA GLY A 76 39.45 -20.54 -19.30
C GLY A 76 38.54 -21.03 -18.14
N PHE A 77 38.67 -20.43 -16.96
CA PHE A 77 37.90 -20.84 -15.78
C PHE A 77 36.39 -20.71 -16.01
N PHE A 78 35.92 -19.52 -16.40
CA PHE A 78 34.49 -19.29 -16.61
C PHE A 78 33.97 -20.03 -17.85
N GLU A 79 34.81 -20.16 -18.87
CA GLU A 79 34.49 -20.95 -20.07
C GLU A 79 34.21 -22.41 -19.70
N TYR A 80 35.04 -23.02 -18.85
CA TYR A 80 34.90 -24.43 -18.48
C TYR A 80 33.78 -24.70 -17.45
N TYR A 81 33.71 -23.89 -16.39
CA TYR A 81 32.78 -24.14 -15.28
C TYR A 81 31.37 -23.59 -15.51
N PHE A 82 31.23 -22.52 -16.28
CA PHE A 82 29.93 -21.90 -16.53
C PHE A 82 29.45 -22.10 -17.96
N ILE A 83 30.21 -21.62 -18.96
CA ILE A 83 29.75 -21.65 -20.36
C ILE A 83 29.63 -23.08 -20.87
N ASP A 84 30.64 -23.92 -20.68
CA ASP A 84 30.61 -25.30 -21.17
C ASP A 84 29.55 -26.14 -20.44
N LEU A 85 29.37 -25.90 -19.14
CA LEU A 85 28.47 -26.66 -18.30
C LEU A 85 27.00 -26.27 -18.49
N PHE A 86 26.68 -24.97 -18.49
CA PHE A 86 25.31 -24.46 -18.50
C PHE A 86 24.84 -23.95 -19.87
N ILE A 87 25.74 -23.49 -20.74
CA ILE A 87 25.37 -22.91 -22.05
C ILE A 87 25.58 -23.90 -23.19
N ARG A 88 26.77 -24.51 -23.32
CA ARG A 88 27.06 -25.48 -24.39
C ARG A 88 26.31 -26.80 -24.18
N ARG A 89 26.25 -27.28 -22.93
CA ARG A 89 25.54 -28.51 -22.54
C ARG A 89 24.21 -28.21 -21.83
N TYR A 90 23.45 -27.25 -22.39
CA TYR A 90 22.24 -26.68 -21.77
C TYR A 90 21.15 -27.71 -21.45
N ALA A 91 20.76 -28.55 -22.40
CA ALA A 91 19.75 -29.60 -22.21
C ALA A 91 20.32 -31.00 -22.50
N ASP A 92 21.63 -31.18 -22.28
CA ASP A 92 22.28 -32.48 -22.46
C ASP A 92 22.25 -33.25 -21.14
N PHE A 93 21.36 -34.25 -21.09
CA PHE A 93 21.22 -35.17 -19.97
C PHE A 93 22.12 -36.40 -20.09
N LYS A 94 22.77 -36.59 -21.25
CA LYS A 94 23.63 -37.74 -21.50
C LYS A 94 25.07 -37.41 -21.11
N GLY A 95 25.83 -38.44 -20.77
CA GLY A 95 27.22 -38.30 -20.35
C GLY A 95 27.40 -38.10 -18.84
N LYS A 96 28.63 -37.76 -18.47
CA LYS A 96 29.11 -37.65 -17.09
C LYS A 96 29.68 -36.26 -16.83
N THR A 97 29.66 -35.81 -15.59
CA THR A 97 30.24 -34.52 -15.17
C THR A 97 31.06 -34.71 -13.91
N SER A 98 32.29 -34.20 -13.92
CA SER A 98 33.21 -34.35 -12.79
C SER A 98 32.67 -33.61 -11.56
N ARG A 99 33.07 -34.06 -10.36
CA ARG A 99 32.72 -33.40 -9.10
C ARG A 99 33.17 -31.93 -9.09
N GLN A 100 34.39 -31.67 -9.56
CA GLN A 100 34.95 -30.32 -9.56
C GLN A 100 34.19 -29.41 -10.54
N GLN A 101 33.89 -29.90 -11.75
CA GLN A 101 33.11 -29.14 -12.73
C GLN A 101 31.72 -28.79 -12.20
N PHE A 102 31.03 -29.74 -11.56
CA PHE A 102 29.70 -29.52 -10.99
C PHE A 102 29.69 -28.47 -9.86
N TRP A 103 30.56 -28.58 -8.85
CA TRP A 103 30.53 -27.68 -7.69
C TRP A 103 31.04 -26.27 -8.01
N MET A 104 32.08 -26.15 -8.84
CA MET A 104 32.57 -24.84 -9.27
C MET A 104 31.59 -24.16 -10.23
N GLY A 105 30.93 -24.92 -11.11
CA GLY A 105 29.83 -24.41 -11.92
C GLY A 105 28.64 -23.96 -11.07
N GLY A 106 28.29 -24.74 -10.04
CA GLY A 106 27.27 -24.36 -9.06
C GLY A 106 27.60 -23.06 -8.33
N LEU A 107 28.87 -22.83 -7.99
CA LEU A 107 29.32 -21.55 -7.41
C LEU A 107 29.10 -20.38 -8.39
N CYS A 108 29.49 -20.54 -9.66
CA CYS A 108 29.25 -19.52 -10.70
C CYS A 108 27.75 -19.23 -10.89
N PHE A 109 26.91 -20.28 -10.87
CA PHE A 109 25.46 -20.15 -10.93
C PHE A 109 24.90 -19.33 -9.76
N VAL A 110 25.33 -19.61 -8.52
CA VAL A 110 24.89 -18.85 -7.34
C VAL A 110 25.32 -17.39 -7.41
N LEU A 111 26.56 -17.11 -7.84
CA LEU A 111 27.05 -15.74 -8.00
C LEU A 111 26.28 -14.97 -9.07
N LEU A 112 25.92 -15.62 -10.18
CA LEU A 112 25.09 -15.01 -11.22
C LEU A 112 23.67 -14.73 -10.72
N LEU A 113 23.05 -15.65 -9.99
CA LEU A 113 21.73 -15.38 -9.39
C LEU A 113 21.79 -14.25 -8.37
N LEU A 114 22.87 -14.17 -7.58
CA LEU A 114 23.08 -13.07 -6.64
C LEU A 114 23.21 -11.72 -7.36
N THR A 115 23.91 -11.66 -8.50
CA THR A 115 24.02 -10.41 -9.26
C THR A 115 22.70 -9.99 -9.87
N LEU A 116 21.90 -10.93 -10.41
CA LEU A 116 20.54 -10.66 -10.88
C LEU A 116 19.62 -10.16 -9.74
N PHE A 117 19.74 -10.75 -8.56
CA PHE A 117 19.00 -10.31 -7.37
C PHE A 117 19.36 -8.88 -6.95
N CYS A 118 20.65 -8.54 -6.96
CA CYS A 118 21.09 -7.17 -6.70
C CYS A 118 20.52 -6.18 -7.74
N ILE A 119 20.45 -6.57 -9.02
CA ILE A 119 19.84 -5.75 -10.08
C ILE A 119 18.35 -5.55 -9.81
N ASP A 120 17.60 -6.59 -9.44
CA ASP A 120 16.18 -6.48 -9.10
C ASP A 120 15.94 -5.51 -7.94
N LEU A 121 16.77 -5.58 -6.90
CA LEU A 121 16.70 -4.67 -5.75
C LEU A 121 17.00 -3.22 -6.15
N ALA A 122 17.98 -3.01 -7.02
CA ALA A 122 18.36 -1.66 -7.45
C ALA A 122 17.33 -1.05 -8.42
N THR A 123 16.75 -1.85 -9.30
CA THR A 123 15.78 -1.37 -10.31
C THR A 123 14.34 -1.36 -9.82
N GLY A 124 14.04 -2.03 -8.70
CA GLY A 124 12.68 -2.16 -8.18
C GLY A 124 11.80 -3.16 -8.97
N LEU A 125 12.42 -4.02 -9.79
CA LEU A 125 11.72 -4.97 -10.67
C LEU A 125 11.15 -6.20 -9.95
N MET A 126 10.98 -6.18 -8.62
CA MET A 126 10.25 -7.21 -7.85
C MET A 126 10.63 -8.67 -8.23
N PHE A 127 11.94 -8.94 -8.32
CA PHE A 127 12.51 -10.26 -8.65
C PHE A 127 12.34 -10.75 -10.10
N VAL A 128 11.92 -9.90 -11.04
CA VAL A 128 11.71 -10.30 -12.44
C VAL A 128 13.01 -10.82 -13.09
N CYS A 129 14.14 -10.14 -12.92
CA CYS A 129 15.42 -10.58 -13.49
C CYS A 129 15.87 -11.91 -12.89
N THR A 130 15.75 -12.07 -11.58
CA THR A 130 16.08 -13.29 -10.84
C THR A 130 15.16 -14.43 -11.26
N LEU A 131 13.86 -14.19 -11.42
CA LEU A 131 12.88 -15.19 -11.85
C LEU A 131 13.20 -15.70 -13.26
N VAL A 132 13.41 -14.78 -14.21
CA VAL A 132 13.74 -15.12 -15.59
C VAL A 132 15.07 -15.89 -15.65
N GLY A 133 16.10 -15.42 -14.93
CA GLY A 133 17.39 -16.09 -14.85
C GLY A 133 17.29 -17.49 -14.22
N THR A 134 16.50 -17.63 -13.16
CA THR A 134 16.28 -18.92 -12.48
C THR A 134 15.58 -19.89 -13.42
N LEU A 135 14.48 -19.49 -14.07
CA LEU A 135 13.76 -20.33 -15.02
C LEU A 135 14.66 -20.75 -16.19
N ALA A 136 15.43 -19.81 -16.75
CA ALA A 136 16.36 -20.08 -17.84
C ALA A 136 17.49 -21.03 -17.44
N LEU A 137 18.00 -20.97 -16.20
CA LEU A 137 19.11 -21.80 -15.74
C LEU A 137 18.66 -23.07 -14.98
N THR A 138 17.37 -23.24 -14.73
CA THR A 138 16.83 -24.45 -14.07
C THR A 138 17.09 -25.70 -14.91
N VAL A 139 16.79 -25.64 -16.21
CA VAL A 139 17.00 -26.77 -17.14
C VAL A 139 18.47 -27.23 -17.16
N PRO A 140 19.46 -26.36 -17.39
CA PRO A 140 20.86 -26.77 -17.39
C PRO A 140 21.38 -27.20 -16.02
N PHE A 141 20.86 -26.65 -14.93
CA PHE A 141 21.19 -27.13 -13.59
C PHE A 141 20.73 -28.57 -13.36
N VAL A 142 19.49 -28.89 -13.75
CA VAL A 142 18.94 -30.26 -13.69
C VAL A 142 19.75 -31.19 -14.60
N ALA A 143 20.09 -30.75 -15.82
CA ALA A 143 20.91 -31.53 -16.74
C ALA A 143 22.31 -31.83 -16.16
N ALA A 144 22.97 -30.84 -15.56
CA ALA A 144 24.26 -31.01 -14.89
C ALA A 144 24.18 -31.95 -13.68
N ALA A 145 23.12 -31.85 -12.87
CA ALA A 145 22.89 -32.74 -11.73
C ALA A 145 22.66 -34.20 -12.17
N ILE A 146 21.91 -34.42 -13.26
CA ILE A 146 21.70 -35.76 -13.82
C ILE A 146 23.01 -36.34 -14.38
N ARG A 147 23.80 -35.57 -15.14
CA ARG A 147 25.13 -36.00 -15.61
C ARG A 147 26.07 -36.32 -14.44
N ARG A 148 25.92 -35.60 -13.32
CA ARG A 148 26.70 -35.87 -12.11
C ARG A 148 26.24 -37.15 -11.38
N LEU A 149 24.95 -37.47 -11.38
CA LEU A 149 24.43 -38.75 -10.90
C LEU A 149 24.90 -39.91 -11.78
N HIS A 150 24.92 -39.74 -13.10
CA HIS A 150 25.47 -40.72 -14.03
C HIS A 150 26.97 -40.99 -13.77
N ASP A 151 27.71 -39.98 -13.30
CA ASP A 151 29.12 -40.11 -12.94
C ASP A 151 29.36 -40.95 -11.68
N THR A 152 28.35 -41.09 -10.80
CA THR A 152 28.40 -42.00 -9.63
C THR A 152 27.73 -43.35 -9.89
N GLY A 153 27.45 -43.68 -11.15
CA GLY A 153 26.80 -44.92 -11.56
C GLY A 153 25.30 -44.99 -11.22
N ARG A 154 24.67 -43.85 -10.88
CA ARG A 154 23.24 -43.77 -10.55
C ARG A 154 22.45 -43.31 -11.79
N SER A 155 21.19 -43.72 -11.89
CA SER A 155 20.29 -43.20 -12.93
C SER A 155 19.82 -41.78 -12.62
N GLY A 156 19.49 -40.98 -13.65
CA GLY A 156 18.95 -39.62 -13.47
C GLY A 156 17.66 -39.53 -12.64
N TRP A 157 16.91 -40.63 -12.52
CA TRP A 157 15.72 -40.73 -11.67
C TRP A 157 15.98 -40.46 -10.19
N TRP A 158 17.22 -40.66 -9.72
CA TRP A 158 17.62 -40.32 -8.35
C TRP A 158 17.50 -38.81 -8.04
N PHE A 159 17.44 -37.96 -9.07
CA PHE A 159 17.19 -36.53 -8.90
C PHE A 159 15.81 -36.23 -8.29
N LEU A 160 14.79 -37.06 -8.56
CA LEU A 160 13.43 -36.86 -8.05
C LEU A 160 13.33 -36.97 -6.52
N ILE A 161 14.35 -37.54 -5.86
CA ILE A 161 14.40 -37.62 -4.39
C ILE A 161 14.37 -36.22 -3.76
N GLN A 162 14.79 -35.17 -4.48
CA GLN A 162 14.67 -33.77 -4.05
C GLN A 162 13.24 -33.39 -3.64
N TYR A 163 12.21 -34.03 -4.21
CA TYR A 163 10.80 -33.75 -3.86
C TYR A 163 10.36 -34.35 -2.52
N VAL A 164 11.16 -35.22 -1.90
CA VAL A 164 10.93 -35.69 -0.54
C VAL A 164 11.40 -34.60 0.44
N PRO A 165 10.52 -33.99 1.25
CA PRO A 165 10.88 -32.86 2.09
C PRO A 165 11.97 -33.22 3.10
N VAL A 166 12.90 -32.28 3.32
CA VAL A 166 14.04 -32.35 4.27
C VAL A 166 15.06 -33.44 3.94
N VAL A 167 14.68 -34.71 4.01
CA VAL A 167 15.60 -35.85 3.83
C VAL A 167 16.07 -35.97 2.38
N GLY A 168 15.18 -35.68 1.42
CA GLY A 168 15.46 -35.81 0.00
C GLY A 168 16.62 -34.94 -0.50
N PRO A 169 16.57 -33.61 -0.30
CA PRO A 169 17.65 -32.70 -0.67
C PRO A 169 18.99 -33.05 -0.01
N ILE A 170 18.96 -33.41 1.28
CA ILE A 170 20.17 -33.79 2.03
C ILE A 170 20.79 -35.05 1.40
N TRP A 171 19.96 -36.05 1.11
CA TRP A 171 20.42 -37.29 0.48
C TRP A 171 20.97 -37.05 -0.93
N LEU A 172 20.28 -36.26 -1.74
CA LEU A 172 20.73 -35.90 -3.08
C LEU A 172 22.08 -35.15 -3.04
N LEU A 173 22.25 -34.23 -2.09
CA LEU A 173 23.51 -33.54 -1.86
C LEU A 173 24.65 -34.51 -1.54
N VAL A 174 24.40 -35.50 -0.67
CA VAL A 174 25.38 -36.56 -0.38
C VAL A 174 25.77 -37.31 -1.66
N LEU A 175 24.81 -37.69 -2.49
CA LEU A 175 25.07 -38.36 -3.77
C LEU A 175 25.91 -37.50 -4.73
N LEU A 176 25.63 -36.19 -4.81
CA LEU A 176 26.38 -35.25 -5.65
C LEU A 176 27.81 -35.00 -5.13
N CYS A 177 28.07 -35.21 -3.84
CA CYS A 177 29.40 -35.10 -3.22
C CYS A 177 30.29 -36.35 -3.37
N GLN A 178 29.71 -37.53 -3.64
CA GLN A 178 30.44 -38.81 -3.70
C GLN A 178 31.54 -38.82 -4.77
N LYS A 179 32.57 -39.65 -4.64
CA LYS A 179 33.58 -39.78 -5.70
C LYS A 179 32.95 -40.43 -6.94
N GLY A 180 33.06 -39.79 -8.09
CA GLY A 180 32.61 -40.34 -9.37
C GLY A 180 33.72 -41.07 -10.13
N GLU A 181 33.34 -41.67 -11.25
CA GLU A 181 34.23 -42.43 -12.12
C GLU A 181 35.06 -41.55 -13.05
N THR A 182 34.54 -40.38 -13.42
CA THR A 182 35.23 -39.44 -14.32
C THR A 182 36.36 -38.75 -13.57
N ARG A 183 37.59 -38.99 -14.00
CA ARG A 183 38.76 -38.23 -13.57
C ARG A 183 38.82 -36.92 -14.34
N ASP A 184 38.95 -35.82 -13.60
CA ASP A 184 39.12 -34.50 -14.20
C ASP A 184 40.58 -34.32 -14.63
N ASP A 185 40.90 -34.80 -15.83
CA ASP A 185 42.24 -34.69 -16.40
C ASP A 185 42.47 -33.29 -17.04
N GLN A 186 41.42 -32.49 -17.21
CA GLN A 186 41.48 -31.12 -17.72
C GLN A 186 41.45 -30.09 -16.58
N ARG A 187 42.61 -29.75 -16.02
CA ARG A 187 42.70 -28.58 -15.14
C ARG A 187 42.56 -27.30 -15.97
N PRO A 188 41.49 -26.50 -15.80
CA PRO A 188 41.40 -25.22 -16.48
C PRO A 188 42.56 -24.33 -16.02
N ALA A 189 43.17 -23.63 -16.97
CA ALA A 189 44.14 -22.60 -16.64
C ALA A 189 43.37 -21.30 -16.37
N PHE A 190 43.70 -20.59 -15.29
CA PHE A 190 43.16 -19.26 -15.09
C PHE A 190 43.66 -18.35 -16.21
N GLN A 191 42.78 -17.97 -17.13
CA GLN A 191 43.13 -17.09 -18.24
C GLN A 191 42.81 -15.66 -17.80
N LEU A 192 43.88 -14.92 -17.49
CA LEU A 192 43.85 -13.59 -16.87
C LEU A 192 42.86 -12.59 -17.50
N PRO A 193 42.66 -12.48 -18.84
CA PRO A 193 41.78 -11.45 -19.38
C PRO A 193 40.28 -11.76 -19.19
N THR A 194 39.79 -12.95 -19.54
CA THR A 194 38.35 -13.22 -19.56
C THR A 194 37.76 -13.43 -18.17
N ASP A 195 38.48 -14.16 -17.33
CA ASP A 195 37.98 -14.56 -16.01
C ASP A 195 37.98 -13.36 -15.04
N ALA A 196 38.98 -12.48 -15.15
CA ALA A 196 39.06 -11.27 -14.33
C ALA A 196 38.00 -10.22 -14.74
N ILE A 197 37.71 -10.07 -16.04
CA ILE A 197 36.68 -9.14 -16.52
C ILE A 197 35.30 -9.58 -16.02
N ALA A 198 34.96 -10.86 -16.11
CA ALA A 198 33.67 -11.37 -15.64
C ALA A 198 33.50 -11.17 -14.12
N ALA A 199 34.54 -11.48 -13.34
CA ALA A 199 34.52 -11.27 -11.90
C ALA A 199 34.42 -9.78 -11.52
N ALA A 200 35.20 -8.91 -12.17
CA ALA A 200 35.16 -7.47 -11.95
C ALA A 200 33.78 -6.89 -12.30
N ALA A 201 33.17 -7.32 -13.40
CA ALA A 201 31.83 -6.90 -13.80
C ALA A 201 30.79 -7.29 -12.74
N MET A 202 30.81 -8.53 -12.24
CA MET A 202 29.90 -8.96 -11.18
C MET A 202 30.06 -8.12 -9.90
N VAL A 203 31.30 -7.87 -9.48
CA VAL A 203 31.58 -7.05 -8.28
C VAL A 203 31.11 -5.61 -8.46
N LEU A 204 31.36 -5.01 -9.63
CA LEU A 204 30.92 -3.64 -9.93
C LEU A 204 29.39 -3.54 -9.95
N ILE A 205 28.70 -4.48 -10.60
CA ILE A 205 27.23 -4.50 -10.64
C ILE A 205 26.65 -4.61 -9.23
N VAL A 206 27.15 -5.53 -8.41
CA VAL A 206 26.70 -5.71 -7.03
C VAL A 206 26.99 -4.46 -6.20
N GLY A 207 28.20 -3.90 -6.30
CA GLY A 207 28.59 -2.69 -5.58
C GLY A 207 27.72 -1.49 -5.94
N VAL A 208 27.50 -1.24 -7.23
CA VAL A 208 26.63 -0.14 -7.71
C VAL A 208 25.19 -0.34 -7.25
N SER A 209 24.68 -1.57 -7.33
CA SER A 209 23.32 -1.91 -6.89
C SER A 209 23.12 -1.63 -5.40
N ILE A 210 24.08 -2.01 -4.55
CA ILE A 210 24.03 -1.77 -3.10
C ILE A 210 24.07 -0.27 -2.80
N ILE A 211 24.93 0.49 -3.48
CA ILE A 211 25.03 1.95 -3.30
C ILE A 211 23.69 2.61 -3.69
N TRP A 212 23.11 2.22 -4.82
CA TRP A 212 21.83 2.74 -5.29
C TRP A 212 20.68 2.50 -4.29
N VAL A 213 20.55 1.27 -3.80
CA VAL A 213 19.57 0.91 -2.78
C VAL A 213 19.79 1.71 -1.48
N SER A 214 21.05 1.90 -1.10
CA SER A 214 21.40 2.67 0.10
C SER A 214 20.97 4.13 0.00
N ILE A 215 21.22 4.78 -1.14
CA ILE A 215 20.79 6.16 -1.42
C ILE A 215 19.26 6.26 -1.36
N GLY A 216 18.55 5.39 -2.08
CA GLY A 216 17.08 5.39 -2.08
C GLY A 216 16.48 5.16 -0.69
N SER A 217 17.10 4.29 0.11
CA SER A 217 16.65 4.04 1.50
C SER A 217 16.79 5.26 2.41
N ASN A 218 17.83 6.09 2.19
CA ASN A 218 18.07 7.29 2.97
C ASN A 218 17.09 8.40 2.59
N GLU A 219 16.82 8.57 1.30
CA GLU A 219 15.80 9.51 0.82
C GLU A 219 14.40 9.14 1.33
N TYR A 220 14.03 7.86 1.25
CA TYR A 220 12.76 7.36 1.78
C TYR A 220 12.59 7.70 3.27
N LYS A 221 13.62 7.46 4.10
CA LYS A 221 13.60 7.80 5.52
C LYS A 221 13.45 9.31 5.77
N ARG A 222 14.06 10.14 4.92
CA ARG A 222 13.99 11.61 5.02
C ARG A 222 12.57 12.12 4.73
N THR A 223 11.99 11.69 3.62
CA THR A 223 10.62 12.07 3.22
C THR A 223 9.61 11.63 4.26
N LYS A 224 9.73 10.39 4.77
CA LYS A 224 8.82 9.87 5.79
C LYS A 224 8.85 10.70 7.08
N ARG A 225 10.03 11.16 7.51
CA ARG A 225 10.18 12.00 8.69
C ARG A 225 9.48 13.35 8.52
N ALA A 226 9.64 14.00 7.36
CA ALA A 226 9.01 15.29 7.07
C ALA A 226 7.47 15.19 7.12
N VAL A 227 6.90 14.15 6.51
CA VAL A 227 5.43 13.92 6.52
C VAL A 227 4.91 13.72 7.95
N TYR A 228 5.61 12.94 8.77
CA TYR A 228 5.19 12.76 10.17
C TYR A 228 5.28 14.05 10.97
N GLU A 229 6.35 14.83 10.80
CA GLU A 229 6.54 16.09 11.50
C GLU A 229 5.45 17.11 11.16
N GLU A 230 5.07 17.20 9.88
CA GLU A 230 3.95 18.02 9.42
C GLU A 230 2.61 17.56 10.00
N ALA A 231 2.35 16.25 10.04
CA ALA A 231 1.15 15.68 10.64
C ALA A 231 1.06 15.94 12.15
N TYR A 232 2.17 15.79 12.89
CA TYR A 232 2.18 16.11 14.33
C TYR A 232 1.92 17.59 14.58
N ARG A 233 2.47 18.47 13.73
CA ARG A 233 2.25 19.91 13.82
C ARG A 233 0.80 20.30 13.58
N SER A 234 0.16 19.75 12.54
CA SER A 234 -1.24 20.05 12.25
C SER A 234 -2.19 19.58 13.35
N MET A 235 -1.93 18.40 13.94
CA MET A 235 -2.69 17.91 15.09
C MET A 235 -2.52 18.82 16.32
N ALA A 236 -1.30 19.32 16.56
CA ALA A 236 -1.05 20.24 17.67
C ALA A 236 -1.74 21.60 17.46
N GLU A 237 -1.72 22.13 16.24
CA GLU A 237 -2.43 23.37 15.88
C GLU A 237 -3.95 23.20 16.04
N ALA A 238 -4.53 22.06 15.63
CA ALA A 238 -5.94 21.75 15.83
C ALA A 238 -6.32 21.65 17.31
N ALA A 239 -5.51 20.96 18.12
CA ALA A 239 -5.75 20.84 19.57
C ALA A 239 -5.67 22.21 20.28
N ASN A 240 -4.75 23.08 19.85
CA ASN A 240 -4.67 24.45 20.38
C ASN A 240 -5.90 25.28 19.97
N ALA A 241 -6.37 25.16 18.72
CA ALA A 241 -7.58 25.83 18.25
C ALA A 241 -8.83 25.37 19.00
N GLU A 242 -8.96 24.07 19.29
CA GLU A 242 -10.04 23.52 20.11
C GLU A 242 -9.99 24.04 21.55
N LYS A 243 -8.78 24.18 22.11
CA LYS A 243 -8.61 24.77 23.44
C LYS A 243 -9.01 26.25 23.46
N GLU A 244 -8.60 27.03 22.47
CA GLU A 244 -8.99 28.44 22.33
C GLU A 244 -10.50 28.60 22.14
N ALA A 245 -11.15 27.72 21.37
CA ALA A 245 -12.61 27.71 21.21
C ALA A 245 -13.34 27.37 22.52
N ASN A 246 -12.82 26.42 23.30
CA ASN A 246 -13.37 26.06 24.61
C ASN A 246 -13.19 27.15 25.68
N ASP A 247 -12.19 28.02 25.54
CA ASP A 247 -11.91 29.13 26.46
C ASP A 247 -12.75 30.40 26.16
N ASP A 248 -13.54 30.44 25.07
CA ASP A 248 -14.49 31.54 24.82
C ASP A 248 -15.69 31.44 25.79
N PRO A 249 -15.88 32.42 26.70
CA PRO A 249 -16.98 32.38 27.65
C PRO A 249 -18.38 32.42 27.01
N ASN A 250 -18.50 32.83 25.74
CA ASN A 250 -19.77 32.89 25.03
C ASN A 250 -19.95 31.75 24.01
N ALA A 251 -18.96 30.86 23.86
CA ALA A 251 -19.10 29.68 23.02
C ALA A 251 -20.22 28.79 23.57
N ILE A 252 -21.03 28.26 22.65
CA ILE A 252 -22.08 27.30 22.97
C ILE A 252 -21.41 25.92 23.05
N PRO A 253 -21.45 25.24 24.21
CA PRO A 253 -20.80 23.96 24.38
C PRO A 253 -21.38 22.91 23.43
N ASP A 254 -20.51 22.08 22.85
CA ASP A 254 -20.92 20.99 21.96
C ASP A 254 -21.89 20.03 22.65
N GLU A 255 -21.76 19.83 23.97
CA GLU A 255 -22.65 18.99 24.76
C GLU A 255 -24.11 19.49 24.73
N VAL A 256 -24.31 20.82 24.66
CA VAL A 256 -25.65 21.43 24.53
C VAL A 256 -26.24 21.12 23.16
N VAL A 257 -25.42 21.21 22.11
CA VAL A 257 -25.83 20.92 20.72
C VAL A 257 -26.15 19.43 20.56
N ASP A 258 -25.33 18.55 21.12
CA ASP A 258 -25.51 17.10 21.08
C ASP A 258 -26.80 16.67 21.79
N VAL A 259 -27.03 17.17 23.02
CA VAL A 259 -28.26 16.85 23.76
C VAL A 259 -29.47 17.42 23.05
N ALA A 260 -29.39 18.62 22.48
CA ALA A 260 -30.47 19.20 21.71
C ALA A 260 -30.82 18.38 20.46
N ASN A 261 -29.81 17.90 19.71
CA ASN A 261 -30.01 17.02 18.57
C ASN A 261 -30.60 15.67 18.98
N ALA A 262 -30.17 15.10 20.12
CA ALA A 262 -30.74 13.86 20.65
C ALA A 262 -32.18 14.02 21.18
N CYS A 263 -32.54 15.22 21.63
CA CYS A 263 -33.85 15.53 22.21
C CYS A 263 -34.81 16.21 21.22
N SER A 264 -34.37 16.52 19.99
CA SER A 264 -35.21 17.17 18.98
C SER A 264 -36.38 16.26 18.63
N TYR A 265 -37.59 16.70 18.96
CA TYR A 265 -38.82 15.96 18.68
C TYR A 265 -39.33 16.19 17.25
N TYR A 266 -38.88 17.28 16.61
CA TYR A 266 -39.23 17.60 15.23
C TYR A 266 -38.13 17.05 14.31
N ASP A 267 -38.49 15.96 13.64
CA ASP A 267 -37.71 15.19 12.66
C ASP A 267 -37.57 15.98 11.35
N ASN A 268 -37.02 17.19 11.44
CA ASN A 268 -36.57 17.93 10.27
C ASN A 268 -35.12 17.49 10.06
N ASP A 269 -34.78 16.96 8.89
CA ASP A 269 -33.46 16.40 8.48
C ASP A 269 -32.23 17.34 8.67
N ARG A 270 -32.37 18.45 9.40
CA ARG A 270 -31.33 19.42 9.72
C ARG A 270 -30.83 19.19 11.16
N SER A 271 -29.57 18.79 11.28
CA SER A 271 -28.84 18.83 12.54
C SER A 271 -28.67 20.28 13.03
N LEU A 272 -29.01 20.54 14.28
CA LEU A 272 -28.77 21.81 14.95
C LEU A 272 -27.25 22.00 15.13
N THR A 273 -26.81 23.25 14.99
CA THR A 273 -25.43 23.69 15.19
C THR A 273 -25.37 24.73 16.31
N ALA A 274 -24.17 25.06 16.82
CA ALA A 274 -23.99 26.12 17.80
C ALA A 274 -24.65 27.45 17.39
N ASN A 275 -24.70 27.78 16.09
CA ASN A 275 -25.33 29.02 15.62
C ASN A 275 -26.85 29.09 15.81
N ASP A 276 -27.51 27.96 16.06
CA ASP A 276 -28.97 27.88 16.22
C ASP A 276 -29.41 28.15 17.67
N PHE A 277 -28.46 28.25 18.61
CA PHE A 277 -28.73 28.55 20.01
C PHE A 277 -28.33 29.98 20.38
N THR A 278 -28.87 30.44 21.50
CA THR A 278 -28.57 31.73 22.11
C THR A 278 -28.40 31.54 23.60
N LEU A 279 -27.33 32.10 24.16
CA LEU A 279 -27.11 32.21 25.59
C LEU A 279 -28.11 33.21 26.18
N ILE A 280 -28.94 32.76 27.12
CA ILE A 280 -29.93 33.61 27.80
C ILE A 280 -29.30 34.24 29.04
N ALA A 281 -28.68 33.42 29.90
CA ALA A 281 -28.05 33.87 31.13
C ALA A 281 -26.93 32.93 31.55
N ARG A 282 -25.94 33.47 32.24
CA ARG A 282 -24.84 32.72 32.85
C ARG A 282 -24.70 33.13 34.31
N TYR A 283 -24.71 32.14 35.19
CA TYR A 283 -24.49 32.30 36.62
C TYR A 283 -23.12 31.71 36.98
N ASN A 284 -22.32 32.50 37.69
CA ASN A 284 -20.97 32.12 38.12
C ASN A 284 -20.74 32.51 39.59
N ASP A 285 -21.71 32.18 40.44
CA ASP A 285 -21.71 32.49 41.86
C ASP A 285 -21.38 31.24 42.69
N ALA A 286 -20.93 31.41 43.93
CA ALA A 286 -20.47 30.32 44.82
C ALA A 286 -21.47 29.16 45.06
N GLY A 287 -22.75 29.32 44.67
CA GLY A 287 -23.77 28.27 44.70
C GLY A 287 -24.37 27.89 43.34
N ARG A 288 -24.03 28.60 42.25
CA ARG A 288 -24.57 28.39 40.89
C ARG A 288 -23.50 28.64 39.84
N HIS A 289 -23.00 27.55 39.27
CA HIS A 289 -22.07 27.54 38.13
C HIS A 289 -22.76 26.91 36.90
N CYS A 290 -23.69 27.64 36.30
CA CYS A 290 -24.47 27.14 35.16
C CYS A 290 -24.79 28.23 34.12
N ALA A 291 -25.04 27.79 32.88
CA ALA A 291 -25.46 28.64 31.77
C ALA A 291 -26.79 28.11 31.20
N TYR A 292 -27.65 29.02 30.76
CA TYR A 292 -28.94 28.71 30.18
C TYR A 292 -28.95 29.10 28.70
N TYR A 293 -29.30 28.15 27.84
CA TYR A 293 -29.39 28.33 26.40
C TYR A 293 -30.81 28.03 25.90
N THR A 294 -31.20 28.66 24.80
CA THR A 294 -32.43 28.35 24.07
C THR A 294 -32.16 28.32 22.57
N GLN A 295 -32.99 27.63 21.80
CA GLN A 295 -32.96 27.72 20.34
C GLN A 295 -33.53 29.06 19.89
N LYS A 296 -33.02 29.59 18.77
CA LYS A 296 -33.47 30.86 18.18
C LYS A 296 -34.89 30.78 17.62
N GLU A 297 -35.20 29.68 16.92
CA GLU A 297 -36.48 29.49 16.23
C GLU A 297 -37.57 28.90 17.14
N TYR A 298 -37.18 28.05 18.11
CA TYR A 298 -38.11 27.36 19.03
C TYR A 298 -37.70 27.57 20.49
N GLN A 299 -38.20 28.64 21.12
CA GLN A 299 -37.83 29.03 22.49
C GLN A 299 -38.53 28.23 23.61
N VAL A 300 -39.17 27.10 23.29
CA VAL A 300 -39.96 26.29 24.23
C VAL A 300 -39.08 25.42 25.13
N VAL A 301 -37.82 25.18 24.74
CA VAL A 301 -36.90 24.32 25.48
C VAL A 301 -35.72 25.13 26.00
N LEU A 302 -35.50 25.06 27.31
CA LEU A 302 -34.34 25.64 27.99
C LEU A 302 -33.30 24.54 28.27
N TYR A 303 -32.05 24.81 27.89
CA TYR A 303 -30.92 23.93 28.16
C TYR A 303 -30.07 24.53 29.28
N GLN A 304 -30.09 23.90 30.46
CA GLN A 304 -29.25 24.27 31.58
C GLN A 304 -27.96 23.47 31.51
N TYR A 305 -26.86 24.14 31.20
CA TYR A 305 -25.51 23.57 31.17
C TYR A 305 -24.79 23.84 32.47
N ASN A 306 -24.29 22.80 33.12
CA ASN A 306 -23.46 22.94 34.31
C ASN A 306 -21.98 23.08 33.89
N LEU A 307 -21.35 24.18 34.33
CA LEU A 307 -20.00 24.56 33.92
C LEU A 307 -18.90 23.68 34.54
N GLU A 308 -19.18 22.99 35.66
CA GLU A 308 -18.20 22.16 36.36
C GLU A 308 -18.19 20.71 35.84
N ASN A 309 -19.37 20.10 35.70
CA ASN A 309 -19.50 18.69 35.36
C ASN A 309 -19.86 18.45 33.88
N ARG A 310 -20.01 19.51 33.09
CA ARG A 310 -20.37 19.50 31.66
C ARG A 310 -21.67 18.75 31.34
N LYS A 311 -22.59 18.63 32.30
CA LYS A 311 -23.90 18.00 32.08
C LYS A 311 -24.91 19.04 31.65
N VAL A 312 -25.76 18.64 30.69
CA VAL A 312 -26.90 19.44 30.22
C VAL A 312 -28.17 18.85 30.79
N ARG A 313 -28.99 19.69 31.43
CA ARG A 313 -30.36 19.38 31.81
C ARG A 313 -31.30 20.08 30.83
N VAL A 314 -32.26 19.31 30.32
CA VAL A 314 -33.29 19.81 29.40
C VAL A 314 -34.54 20.15 30.19
N ILE A 315 -35.02 21.38 30.06
CA ILE A 315 -36.25 21.87 30.67
C ILE A 315 -37.21 22.20 29.53
N ASP A 316 -38.17 21.31 29.31
CA ASP A 316 -39.20 21.46 28.28
C ASP A 316 -40.42 22.17 28.88
N LEU A 317 -40.66 23.43 28.49
CA LEU A 317 -41.74 24.25 29.05
C LEU A 317 -43.14 23.70 28.74
N ASN A 318 -43.28 22.87 27.70
CA ASN A 318 -44.55 22.24 27.37
C ASN A 318 -44.88 21.07 28.32
N LYS A 319 -43.84 20.39 28.83
CA LYS A 319 -43.99 19.23 29.74
C LYS A 319 -43.83 19.57 31.21
N THR A 320 -43.28 20.75 31.52
CA THR A 320 -42.96 21.12 32.90
C THR A 320 -44.23 21.48 33.66
N ALA A 321 -44.36 20.93 34.88
CA ALA A 321 -45.47 21.27 35.76
C ALA A 321 -45.29 22.70 36.30
N ILE A 322 -46.23 23.58 35.97
CA ILE A 322 -46.21 24.98 36.40
C ILE A 322 -47.28 25.17 37.48
N THR A 323 -46.91 25.82 38.57
CA THR A 323 -47.83 26.10 39.67
C THR A 323 -48.97 27.00 39.17
N PRO A 324 -50.23 26.57 39.28
CA PRO A 324 -51.36 27.32 38.73
C PRO A 324 -51.63 28.59 39.52
N LYS A 325 -52.11 29.63 38.83
CA LYS A 325 -52.66 30.81 39.49
C LYS A 325 -54.06 30.50 39.99
N LYS A 326 -54.35 30.81 41.25
CA LYS A 326 -55.69 30.64 41.84
C LYS A 326 -56.43 31.97 41.82
N GLU A 327 -57.60 31.99 41.18
CA GLU A 327 -58.51 33.15 41.19
C GLU A 327 -59.89 32.70 41.69
N GLY A 328 -60.14 32.91 42.98
CA GLY A 328 -61.35 32.42 43.65
C GLY A 328 -61.40 30.89 43.73
N GLN A 329 -62.40 30.26 43.10
CA GLN A 329 -62.54 28.81 43.00
C GLN A 329 -61.91 28.21 41.72
N MET A 330 -61.39 29.05 40.82
CA MET A 330 -60.82 28.64 39.55
C MET A 330 -59.29 28.52 39.67
N GLU A 331 -58.75 27.36 39.28
CA GLU A 331 -57.31 27.14 39.18
C GLU A 331 -56.94 27.06 37.70
N ILE A 332 -55.99 27.88 37.28
CA ILE A 332 -55.56 27.95 35.88
C ILE A 332 -54.13 27.41 35.80
N SER A 333 -54.02 26.20 35.28
CA SER A 333 -52.75 25.57 34.94
C SER A 333 -52.33 26.02 33.54
N PRO A 334 -51.20 26.72 33.40
CA PRO A 334 -50.75 27.18 32.09
C PRO A 334 -50.21 26.01 31.27
N VAL A 335 -50.43 26.07 29.95
CA VAL A 335 -49.85 25.14 28.98
C VAL A 335 -49.14 25.98 27.92
N ILE A 336 -47.82 25.86 27.86
CA ILE A 336 -46.98 26.67 26.96
C ILE A 336 -46.67 25.85 25.71
N PHE A 337 -47.23 26.25 24.58
CA PHE A 337 -46.89 25.67 23.27
C PHE A 337 -45.91 26.55 22.50
N GLU A 338 -46.03 27.86 22.65
CA GLU A 338 -45.16 28.85 22.02
C GLU A 338 -44.64 29.82 23.07
N VAL A 339 -43.41 30.26 22.92
CA VAL A 339 -42.78 31.27 23.77
C VAL A 339 -42.49 32.49 22.91
N SER A 340 -43.09 33.62 23.27
CA SER A 340 -42.92 34.87 22.55
C SER A 340 -41.73 35.67 23.07
N GLN A 341 -41.46 35.60 24.38
CA GLN A 341 -40.38 36.35 25.00
C GLN A 341 -39.88 35.69 26.29
N ILE A 342 -38.56 35.73 26.48
CA ILE A 342 -37.89 35.33 27.72
C ILE A 342 -37.06 36.51 28.21
N VAL A 343 -37.23 36.87 29.49
CA VAL A 343 -36.45 37.92 30.15
C VAL A 343 -35.85 37.39 31.43
N VAL A 344 -34.59 37.72 31.69
CA VAL A 344 -33.93 37.36 32.95
C VAL A 344 -33.74 38.61 33.81
N LYS A 345 -34.09 38.52 35.09
CA LYS A 345 -33.87 39.58 36.07
C LYS A 345 -33.47 38.96 37.40
N GLY A 346 -32.21 39.16 37.78
CA GLY A 346 -31.63 38.51 38.96
C GLY A 346 -31.70 36.99 38.82
N ASP A 347 -32.43 36.36 39.74
CA ASP A 347 -32.52 34.91 39.87
C ASP A 347 -33.72 34.30 39.14
N ASN A 348 -34.58 35.16 38.56
CA ASN A 348 -35.84 34.76 37.94
C ASN A 348 -35.82 34.97 36.43
N PHE A 349 -36.38 33.99 35.73
CA PHE A 349 -36.74 34.08 34.33
C PHE A 349 -38.23 34.41 34.26
N TYR A 350 -38.58 35.42 33.47
CA TYR A 350 -39.95 35.77 33.14
C TYR A 350 -40.21 35.37 31.70
N ILE A 351 -41.10 34.41 31.52
CA ILE A 351 -41.42 33.77 30.25
C ILE A 351 -42.84 34.16 29.89
N VAL A 352 -43.00 34.75 28.70
CA VAL A 352 -44.30 35.00 28.10
C VAL A 352 -44.54 33.89 27.08
N GLY A 353 -45.51 33.03 27.37
CA GLY A 353 -45.87 31.90 26.52
C GLY A 353 -47.36 31.88 26.21
N SER A 354 -47.76 31.15 25.19
CA SER A 354 -49.16 31.06 24.77
C SER A 354 -49.58 29.63 24.41
N THR A 355 -50.89 29.42 24.41
CA THR A 355 -51.52 28.27 23.75
C THR A 355 -51.59 28.50 22.25
N ASN A 356 -51.38 27.44 21.46
CA ASN A 356 -51.36 27.49 20.00
C ASN A 356 -52.64 28.14 19.42
N ALA A 357 -52.48 29.07 18.46
CA ALA A 357 -53.57 29.80 17.81
C ALA A 357 -54.58 28.91 17.05
N ASN A 358 -54.23 27.66 16.73
CA ASN A 358 -55.08 26.74 15.96
C ASN A 358 -56.06 25.92 16.82
N ALA A 359 -55.97 26.00 18.15
CA ALA A 359 -56.98 25.43 19.05
C ALA A 359 -57.82 26.59 19.61
N GLY A 360 -59.15 26.48 19.53
CA GLY A 360 -60.06 27.54 20.02
C GLY A 360 -59.80 27.88 21.49
N GLY A 361 -59.15 29.01 21.76
CA GLY A 361 -58.78 29.45 23.11
C GLY A 361 -57.33 29.92 23.22
N TYR A 362 -56.94 30.93 22.42
CA TYR A 362 -55.65 31.61 22.58
C TYR A 362 -55.59 32.31 23.94
N VAL A 363 -54.67 31.88 24.79
CA VAL A 363 -54.39 32.46 26.09
C VAL A 363 -52.88 32.65 26.21
N ALA A 364 -52.48 33.86 26.57
CA ALA A 364 -51.12 34.19 26.94
C ALA A 364 -50.94 34.04 28.45
N TYR A 365 -49.80 33.49 28.86
CA TYR A 365 -49.40 33.25 30.24
C TYR A 365 -48.09 33.95 30.53
N LEU A 366 -48.03 34.59 31.69
CA LEU A 366 -46.80 35.12 32.27
C LEU A 366 -46.34 34.15 33.35
N VAL A 367 -45.20 33.51 33.12
CA VAL A 367 -44.64 32.49 34.01
C VAL A 367 -43.30 32.97 34.55
N SER A 368 -43.11 32.86 35.86
CA SER A 368 -41.81 33.03 36.49
C SER A 368 -41.16 31.68 36.75
N TYR A 369 -39.88 31.58 36.43
CA TYR A 369 -39.03 30.46 36.78
C TYR A 369 -37.92 30.93 37.71
N ASP A 370 -37.95 30.44 38.96
CA ASP A 370 -36.92 30.72 39.95
C ASP A 370 -35.77 29.71 39.78
N THR A 371 -34.59 30.22 39.45
CA THR A 371 -33.41 29.37 39.22
C THR A 371 -32.78 28.80 40.50
N GLY A 372 -33.09 29.35 41.66
CA GLY A 372 -32.59 28.88 42.96
C GLY A 372 -33.40 27.70 43.49
N TYR A 373 -34.73 27.79 43.42
CA TYR A 373 -35.64 26.72 43.87
C TYR A 373 -36.09 25.77 42.75
N GLU A 374 -35.75 26.09 41.51
CA GLU A 374 -36.14 25.34 40.30
C GLU A 374 -37.67 25.18 40.15
N SER A 375 -38.42 26.20 40.59
CA SER A 375 -39.89 26.19 40.58
C SER A 375 -40.46 27.13 39.54
N PHE A 376 -41.52 26.67 38.86
CA PHE A 376 -42.29 27.46 37.92
C PHE A 376 -43.61 27.90 38.56
N GLU A 377 -43.95 29.18 38.41
CA GLU A 377 -45.18 29.78 38.91
C GLU A 377 -45.84 30.65 37.85
N CYS A 378 -47.16 30.51 37.69
CA CYS A 378 -47.95 31.39 36.84
C CYS A 378 -48.27 32.69 37.58
N LEU A 379 -47.69 33.81 37.12
CA LEU A 379 -47.93 35.13 37.70
C LEU A 379 -49.26 35.72 37.21
N ASP A 380 -49.55 35.57 35.92
CA ASP A 380 -50.80 36.05 35.32
C ASP A 380 -51.14 35.37 33.99
N TYR A 381 -52.36 35.60 33.51
CA TYR A 381 -52.85 35.10 32.23
C TYR A 381 -53.83 36.09 31.58
N GLY A 382 -53.86 36.12 30.25
CA GLY A 382 -54.72 37.05 29.50
C GLY A 382 -54.82 36.69 28.02
N ILE A 383 -55.37 37.59 27.23
CA ILE A 383 -55.41 37.48 25.76
C ILE A 383 -54.17 38.09 25.10
N ASP A 384 -53.47 38.98 25.80
CA ASP A 384 -52.20 39.57 25.37
C ASP A 384 -51.38 39.96 26.59
N ILE A 385 -50.05 39.82 26.49
CA ILE A 385 -49.12 40.18 27.57
C ILE A 385 -47.94 40.90 26.94
N ARG A 386 -47.70 42.13 27.40
CA ARG A 386 -46.61 42.98 26.92
C ARG A 386 -45.72 43.41 28.07
N LEU A 387 -44.42 43.19 27.91
CA LEU A 387 -43.43 43.67 28.87
C LEU A 387 -43.12 45.14 28.61
N ILE A 388 -43.16 45.96 29.67
CA ILE A 388 -42.95 47.41 29.62
C ILE A 388 -41.89 47.84 30.65
N ASN A 389 -41.45 49.10 30.56
CA ASN A 389 -40.53 49.72 31.51
C ASN A 389 -39.22 48.91 31.66
N ASN A 390 -38.56 48.62 30.53
CA ASN A 390 -37.36 47.77 30.46
C ASN A 390 -37.57 46.39 31.11
N ASN A 391 -38.73 45.77 30.85
CA ASN A 391 -39.14 44.47 31.37
C ASN A 391 -39.18 44.41 32.91
N ARG A 392 -39.51 45.52 33.57
CA ARG A 392 -39.77 45.54 35.03
C ARG A 392 -41.25 45.35 35.36
N GLN A 393 -42.12 45.51 34.38
CA GLN A 393 -43.56 45.40 34.51
C GLN A 393 -44.11 44.66 33.31
N ALA A 394 -45.19 43.91 33.51
CA ALA A 394 -45.98 43.29 32.46
C ALA A 394 -47.37 43.93 32.44
N VAL A 395 -47.85 44.33 31.27
CA VAL A 395 -49.25 44.71 31.06
C VAL A 395 -49.95 43.49 30.51
N VAL A 396 -50.93 43.00 31.26
CA VAL A 396 -51.74 41.83 30.94
C VAL A 396 -53.11 42.33 30.52
N THR A 397 -53.47 42.09 29.26
CA THR A 397 -54.79 42.43 28.74
C THR A 397 -55.71 41.23 28.96
N HIS A 398 -56.69 41.39 29.84
CA HIS A 398 -57.73 40.40 30.06
C HIS A 398 -58.93 40.67 29.16
N ALA A 399 -59.69 39.63 28.86
CA ALA A 399 -60.95 39.73 28.14
C ALA A 399 -62.03 38.92 28.86
N LYS A 400 -63.22 39.50 28.99
CA LYS A 400 -64.42 38.81 29.46
C LYS A 400 -65.51 38.99 28.42
N MET A 401 -66.07 37.86 27.96
CA MET A 401 -67.22 37.88 27.07
C MET A 401 -68.43 38.48 27.81
N ILE A 402 -69.07 39.47 27.20
CA ILE A 402 -70.29 40.10 27.71
C ILE A 402 -71.51 39.58 26.95
N LYS A 403 -71.35 39.25 25.67
CA LYS A 403 -72.44 38.81 24.81
C LYS A 403 -71.97 37.73 23.85
N GLU A 404 -72.65 36.61 23.87
CA GLU A 404 -72.41 35.46 23.02
C GLU A 404 -73.21 35.60 21.71
N ALA A 405 -72.58 35.32 20.58
CA ALA A 405 -73.17 35.33 19.24
C ALA A 405 -73.07 33.92 18.61
N GLU A 406 -73.78 33.68 17.50
CA GLU A 406 -73.75 32.38 16.81
C GLU A 406 -72.36 32.04 16.25
N CYS A 407 -71.54 33.05 15.95
CA CYS A 407 -70.15 32.90 15.54
C CYS A 407 -69.23 33.58 16.56
N TYR A 408 -68.14 32.92 16.96
CA TYR A 408 -67.20 33.43 17.98
C TYR A 408 -66.60 34.80 17.62
N ALA A 409 -66.43 35.09 16.32
CA ALA A 409 -65.93 36.37 15.82
C ALA A 409 -66.88 37.55 16.09
N ASP A 410 -68.17 37.27 16.30
CA ASP A 410 -69.22 38.27 16.54
C ASP A 410 -69.54 38.43 18.03
N CYS A 411 -68.86 37.71 18.92
CA CYS A 411 -69.01 37.86 20.37
C CYS A 411 -68.45 39.21 20.84
N GLU A 412 -69.15 39.86 21.76
CA GLU A 412 -68.68 41.12 22.35
C GLU A 412 -67.87 40.82 23.62
N PHE A 413 -66.62 41.31 23.66
CA PHE A 413 -65.72 41.17 24.79
C PHE A 413 -65.45 42.53 25.43
N LYS A 414 -65.45 42.59 26.76
CA LYS A 414 -64.83 43.70 27.49
C LYS A 414 -63.43 43.34 27.87
N THR A 415 -62.50 44.17 27.42
CA THR A 415 -61.09 44.07 27.77
C THR A 415 -60.72 45.10 28.83
N TRP A 416 -59.74 44.75 29.66
CA TRP A 416 -59.11 45.68 30.59
C TRP A 416 -57.66 45.25 30.81
N ASP A 417 -56.81 46.23 31.10
CA ASP A 417 -55.39 46.01 31.31
C ASP A 417 -55.07 46.00 32.81
N VAL A 418 -54.24 45.05 33.22
CA VAL A 418 -53.67 44.94 34.57
C VAL A 418 -52.16 45.03 34.47
N THR A 419 -51.56 45.90 35.26
CA THR A 419 -50.09 46.01 35.34
C THR A 419 -49.58 45.16 36.50
N VAL A 420 -48.77 44.15 36.17
CA VAL A 420 -48.08 43.28 37.11
C VAL A 420 -46.64 43.74 37.25
N ASN A 421 -46.19 43.99 38.49
CA ASN A 421 -44.77 44.28 38.74
C ASN A 421 -43.99 42.97 38.75
N LEU A 422 -42.91 42.91 37.98
CA LEU A 422 -42.02 41.76 37.97
C LEU A 422 -41.01 41.91 39.12
N PRO A 423 -41.00 40.99 40.11
CA PRO A 423 -40.13 41.06 41.27
C PRO A 423 -38.65 41.24 40.91
#